data_AF-A0A957YMR5-F1
#
_entry.id   AF-A0A957YMR5-F1
#
_cell.length_a   1.000
_cell.length_b   1.000
_cell.length_c   1.000
_cell.angle_alpha   90.00
_cell.angle_beta   90.00
_cell.angle_gamma   90.00
#
_symmetry.space_group_name_H-M   'P 1'
#
loop_
_entity.id
_entity.type
_entity.pdbx_description
1 polymer ?
#
loop_
_entity_poly.entity_id
_entity_poly.type
_entity_poly.pdbx_seq_one_letter_code
_entity_poly.pdbx_strand_id
1 'polypeptide(L)'
;AEMLHVPLGVLGFAAVCAIVVGLLQLQRPFDSDSDASSAENVPAVRPVAWLHPALMIFLLVMIFLYIPRPEDGLSAPPPTWDFPAVLATEQQPLTPDEVEWMTREGADLADRHRFDWNGVSGSMIFVTSNTWRAHHRPERCFEVRGLAIEDSQPHLVGADFPLRVVSLGAGERHSLYSAVYWYQSADRVTDDYATRIWADLSPVRERWVLVSVLFDDVDDPRSPELAPFYEILRQSVARTLDAE
;
A
#
# COMPACT_ATOMS: atom_id res chain seq x y z
N ALA A 1 -16.95 -15.62 6.36
CA ALA A 1 -17.05 -15.94 4.92
C ALA A 1 -15.74 -15.72 4.14
N GLU A 2 -14.78 -14.97 4.69
CA GLU A 2 -13.50 -14.66 4.02
C GLU A 2 -12.52 -15.83 3.93
N MET A 3 -12.52 -16.79 4.88
CA MET A 3 -11.62 -17.96 4.84
C MET A 3 -11.84 -18.92 3.65
N LEU A 4 -12.97 -18.81 2.94
CA LEU A 4 -13.25 -19.62 1.74
C LEU A 4 -12.92 -18.89 0.43
N HIS A 5 -12.81 -17.55 0.43
CA HIS A 5 -12.69 -16.76 -0.80
C HIS A 5 -11.26 -16.71 -1.35
N VAL A 6 -10.26 -16.64 -0.48
CA VAL A 6 -8.84 -16.58 -0.88
C VAL A 6 -8.37 -17.87 -1.59
N PRO A 7 -8.61 -19.09 -1.06
CA PRO A 7 -8.24 -20.31 -1.79
C PRO A 7 -9.02 -20.48 -3.10
N LEU A 8 -10.28 -20.01 -3.16
CA LEU A 8 -11.09 -20.06 -4.38
C LEU A 8 -10.54 -19.13 -5.47
N GLY A 9 -10.04 -17.95 -5.10
CA GLY A 9 -9.42 -17.00 -6.02
C GLY A 9 -8.15 -17.54 -6.67
N VAL A 10 -7.26 -18.18 -5.88
CA VAL A 10 -6.03 -18.79 -6.40
C VAL A 10 -6.35 -20.00 -7.30
N LEU A 11 -7.31 -20.85 -6.89
CA LEU A 11 -7.78 -21.96 -7.73
C LEU A 11 -8.41 -21.47 -9.03
N GLY A 12 -9.20 -20.39 -8.98
CA GLY A 12 -9.79 -19.74 -10.15
C GLY A 12 -8.74 -19.18 -11.09
N PHE A 13 -7.72 -18.48 -10.57
CA PHE A 13 -6.61 -17.96 -11.38
C PHE A 13 -5.82 -19.09 -12.03
N ALA A 14 -5.45 -20.12 -11.26
CA ALA A 14 -4.74 -21.29 -11.80
C ALA A 14 -5.57 -22.02 -12.88
N ALA A 15 -6.88 -22.16 -12.67
CA ALA A 15 -7.79 -22.74 -13.66
C ALA A 15 -7.86 -21.90 -14.94
N VAL A 16 -7.96 -20.57 -14.83
CA VAL A 16 -7.96 -19.67 -15.99
C VAL A 16 -6.63 -19.74 -16.74
N CYS A 17 -5.49 -19.71 -16.04
CA CYS A 17 -4.17 -19.88 -16.66
C CYS A 17 -4.06 -21.22 -17.40
N ALA A 18 -4.53 -22.32 -16.78
CA ALA A 18 -4.55 -23.63 -17.42
C ALA A 18 -5.44 -23.67 -18.66
N ILE A 19 -6.62 -23.03 -18.62
CA ILE A 19 -7.53 -22.93 -19.77
C ILE A 19 -6.89 -22.12 -20.90
N VAL A 20 -6.30 -20.96 -20.60
CA VAL A 20 -5.63 -20.12 -21.62
C VAL A 20 -4.48 -20.86 -22.27
N VAL A 21 -3.63 -21.53 -21.48
CA VAL A 21 -2.54 -22.37 -22.01
C VAL A 21 -3.09 -23.51 -22.87
N GLY A 22 -4.17 -24.17 -22.42
CA GLY A 22 -4.84 -25.22 -23.19
C GLY A 22 -5.40 -24.72 -24.53
N LEU A 23 -6.03 -23.55 -24.53
CA LEU A 23 -6.56 -22.91 -25.75
C LEU A 23 -5.44 -22.51 -26.71
N LEU A 24 -4.31 -21.99 -26.20
CA LEU A 24 -3.13 -21.67 -27.01
C LEU A 24 -2.48 -22.92 -27.61
N GLN A 25 -2.53 -24.07 -26.94
CA GLN A 25 -2.05 -25.34 -27.48
C GLN A 25 -3.01 -25.96 -28.52
N LEU A 26 -4.32 -25.67 -28.41
CA LEU A 26 -5.34 -26.12 -29.36
C LEU A 26 -5.37 -25.27 -30.63
N GLN A 27 -4.90 -24.03 -30.57
CA GLN A 27 -4.57 -23.25 -31.76
C GLN A 27 -3.36 -23.89 -32.43
N ARG A 28 -3.61 -24.83 -33.34
CA ARG A 28 -2.59 -25.32 -34.28
C ARG A 28 -1.84 -24.13 -34.87
N PRO A 29 -0.53 -24.26 -35.19
CA PRO A 29 0.16 -23.24 -35.95
C PRO A 29 -0.72 -22.87 -37.13
N PHE A 30 -1.07 -21.60 -37.25
CA PHE A 30 -1.55 -21.08 -38.53
C PHE A 30 -0.46 -21.47 -39.51
N ASP A 31 -0.77 -22.37 -40.46
CA ASP A 31 0.08 -22.58 -41.62
C ASP A 31 0.16 -21.23 -42.33
N SER A 32 1.20 -20.48 -41.97
CA SER A 32 1.55 -19.24 -42.60
C SER A 32 2.24 -19.62 -43.89
N ASP A 33 1.45 -20.05 -44.87
CA ASP A 33 1.84 -20.11 -46.27
C ASP A 33 2.12 -18.67 -46.73
N SER A 34 3.32 -18.19 -46.40
CA SER A 34 3.90 -17.00 -47.00
C SER A 34 5.35 -17.33 -47.29
N ASP A 35 5.57 -17.75 -48.54
CA ASP A 35 6.86 -17.75 -49.20
C ASP A 35 7.59 -16.42 -48.94
N ALA A 36 8.71 -16.46 -48.22
CA ALA A 36 10.01 -16.02 -48.73
C ALA A 36 11.03 -15.74 -47.61
N SER A 37 12.07 -16.55 -47.65
CA SER A 37 13.49 -16.15 -47.57
C SER A 37 14.04 -15.61 -46.25
N SER A 38 14.96 -16.42 -45.71
CA SER A 38 16.08 -16.02 -44.84
C SER A 38 15.74 -15.70 -43.39
N ALA A 39 15.12 -16.66 -42.69
CA ALA A 39 15.14 -16.70 -41.24
C ALA A 39 16.09 -17.81 -40.78
N GLU A 40 17.14 -17.39 -40.11
CA GLU A 40 18.09 -18.16 -39.32
C GLU A 40 17.39 -19.29 -38.56
N ASN A 41 17.93 -20.52 -38.63
CA ASN A 41 17.39 -21.72 -37.98
C ASN A 41 17.35 -21.55 -36.45
N VAL A 42 16.33 -20.89 -35.92
CA VAL A 42 16.04 -20.92 -34.49
C VAL A 42 15.50 -22.33 -34.20
N PRO A 43 16.19 -23.15 -33.40
CA PRO A 43 15.74 -24.50 -33.12
C PRO A 43 14.36 -24.45 -32.46
N ALA A 44 13.39 -25.15 -33.06
CA ALA A 44 12.06 -25.27 -32.53
C ALA A 44 12.12 -25.86 -31.11
N VAL A 45 11.80 -25.03 -30.11
CA VAL A 45 11.73 -25.45 -28.70
C VAL A 45 10.56 -26.42 -28.58
N ARG A 46 10.86 -27.72 -28.46
CA ARG A 46 9.82 -28.73 -28.25
C ARG A 46 9.20 -28.53 -26.87
N PRO A 47 7.87 -28.39 -26.75
CA PRO A 47 7.22 -28.26 -25.45
C PRO A 47 7.45 -29.55 -24.67
N VAL A 48 8.03 -29.40 -23.48
CA VAL A 48 8.37 -30.52 -22.61
C VAL A 48 7.11 -30.91 -21.83
N ALA A 49 6.45 -31.98 -22.26
CA ALA A 49 5.13 -32.40 -21.78
C ALA A 49 5.04 -32.65 -20.25
N TRP A 50 6.16 -32.85 -19.55
CA TRP A 50 6.17 -33.04 -18.10
C TRP A 50 6.17 -31.74 -17.28
N LEU A 51 6.39 -30.57 -17.90
CA LEU A 51 6.42 -29.29 -17.18
C LEU A 51 5.04 -28.90 -16.61
N HIS A 52 3.96 -29.19 -17.33
CA HIS A 52 2.60 -28.87 -16.87
C HIS A 52 2.20 -29.60 -15.57
N PRO A 53 2.31 -30.94 -15.46
CA PRO A 53 1.99 -31.63 -14.21
C PRO A 53 2.94 -31.24 -13.08
N ALA A 54 4.23 -30.99 -13.37
CA ALA A 54 5.18 -30.53 -12.36
C ALA A 54 4.79 -29.16 -11.79
N LEU A 55 4.41 -28.19 -12.65
CA LEU A 55 3.94 -26.88 -12.22
C LEU A 55 2.64 -26.98 -11.40
N MET A 56 1.68 -27.80 -11.82
CA MET A 56 0.44 -28.03 -11.09
C MET A 56 0.68 -28.60 -9.69
N ILE A 57 1.55 -29.61 -9.58
CA ILE A 57 1.92 -30.18 -8.27
C ILE A 57 2.59 -29.11 -7.41
N PHE A 58 3.52 -28.33 -7.96
CA PHE A 58 4.19 -27.25 -7.25
C PHE A 58 3.21 -26.20 -6.72
N LEU A 59 2.25 -25.75 -7.54
CA LEU A 59 1.21 -24.80 -7.13
C LEU A 59 0.31 -25.38 -6.03
N LEU A 60 -0.12 -26.65 -6.16
CA LEU A 60 -0.92 -27.32 -5.13
C LEU A 60 -0.16 -27.43 -3.81
N VAL A 61 1.14 -27.76 -3.86
CA VAL A 61 2.00 -27.78 -2.67
C VAL A 61 2.09 -26.38 -2.06
N MET A 62 2.32 -25.33 -2.86
CA MET A 62 2.35 -23.95 -2.36
C MET A 62 1.02 -23.54 -1.70
N ILE A 63 -0.12 -23.91 -2.28
CA ILE A 63 -1.45 -23.65 -1.70
C ILE A 63 -1.64 -24.41 -0.39
N PHE A 64 -1.23 -25.69 -0.33
CA PHE A 64 -1.33 -26.50 0.88
C PHE A 64 -0.40 -26.02 2.00
N LEU A 65 0.75 -25.46 1.64
CA LEU A 65 1.70 -24.87 2.58
C LEU A 65 1.35 -23.42 2.96
N TYR A 66 0.38 -22.80 2.28
CA TYR A 66 -0.06 -21.46 2.59
C TYR A 66 -0.90 -21.46 3.87
N ILE A 67 -0.34 -20.89 4.93
CA ILE A 67 -1.06 -20.64 6.18
C ILE A 67 -1.43 -19.16 6.19
N PRO A 68 -2.73 -18.81 6.16
CA PRO A 68 -3.15 -17.43 6.34
C PRO A 68 -2.60 -16.93 7.67
N ARG A 69 -1.87 -15.81 7.62
CA ARG A 69 -1.38 -15.18 8.85
C ARG A 69 -2.55 -14.46 9.53
N PRO A 70 -2.69 -14.56 10.86
CA PRO A 70 -3.72 -13.83 11.57
C PRO A 70 -3.56 -12.32 11.36
N GLU A 71 -4.68 -11.62 11.37
CA GLU A 71 -4.76 -10.16 11.40
C GLU A 71 -5.28 -9.79 12.79
N ASP A 72 -4.49 -9.01 13.53
CA ASP A 72 -4.77 -8.73 14.94
C ASP A 72 -5.89 -7.67 15.10
N GLY A 73 -6.10 -6.85 14.07
CA GLY A 73 -7.00 -5.70 14.12
C GLY A 73 -6.57 -4.70 15.21
N LEU A 74 -7.43 -3.71 15.50
CA LEU A 74 -7.18 -2.69 16.52
C LEU A 74 -7.36 -3.28 17.93
N SER A 75 -6.52 -4.24 18.29
CA SER A 75 -6.58 -5.00 19.54
C SER A 75 -5.71 -4.41 20.65
N ALA A 76 -4.79 -3.50 20.30
CA ALA A 76 -3.93 -2.79 21.22
C ALA A 76 -4.31 -1.29 21.32
N PRO A 77 -4.07 -0.66 22.48
CA PRO A 77 -4.26 0.79 22.62
C PRO A 77 -3.29 1.54 21.70
N PRO A 78 -3.67 2.72 21.18
CA PRO A 78 -2.81 3.51 20.30
C PRO A 78 -1.49 3.86 21.01
N PRO A 79 -0.37 3.91 20.25
CA PRO A 79 0.93 4.24 20.82
C PRO A 79 0.94 5.70 21.26
N THR A 80 1.71 6.00 22.30
CA THR A 80 1.98 7.39 22.67
C THR A 80 3.11 7.92 21.79
N TRP A 81 2.79 8.81 20.87
CA TRP A 81 3.79 9.46 20.02
C TRP A 81 4.56 10.52 20.81
N ASP A 82 5.89 10.49 20.72
CA ASP A 82 6.76 11.52 21.31
C ASP A 82 6.95 12.67 20.33
N PHE A 83 6.07 13.67 20.38
CA PHE A 83 6.18 14.89 19.59
C PHE A 83 6.96 15.99 20.34
N PRO A 84 7.83 16.75 19.66
CA PRO A 84 8.51 17.88 20.28
C PRO A 84 7.51 19.00 20.61
N ALA A 85 7.77 19.79 21.65
CA ALA A 85 6.87 20.84 22.13
C ALA A 85 6.54 21.95 21.10
N VAL A 86 7.32 22.06 20.02
CA VAL A 86 7.04 22.98 18.89
C VAL A 86 5.86 22.53 18.04
N LEU A 87 5.54 21.23 18.06
CA LEU A 87 4.40 20.64 17.37
C LEU A 87 3.30 20.42 18.42
N ALA A 88 2.34 21.34 18.48
CA ALA A 88 1.20 21.17 19.39
C ALA A 88 0.25 20.13 18.79
N THR A 89 -0.06 19.09 19.55
CA THR A 89 -0.95 18.01 19.10
C THR A 89 -2.07 17.77 20.08
N GLU A 90 -3.26 17.50 19.55
CA GLU A 90 -4.42 17.05 20.33
C GLU A 90 -4.94 15.74 19.72
N GLN A 91 -4.93 14.68 20.53
CA GLN A 91 -5.46 13.39 20.09
C GLN A 91 -6.97 13.49 19.83
N GLN A 92 -7.41 13.01 18.68
CA GLN A 92 -8.82 12.96 18.30
C GLN A 92 -9.26 11.50 18.19
N PRO A 93 -10.37 11.11 18.86
CA PRO A 93 -10.85 9.73 18.78
C PRO A 93 -11.29 9.41 17.36
N LEU A 94 -10.96 8.21 16.87
CA LEU A 94 -11.52 7.67 15.62
C LEU A 94 -13.03 7.50 15.73
N THR A 95 -13.75 7.66 14.62
CA THR A 95 -15.19 7.36 14.60
C THR A 95 -15.41 5.84 14.69
N PRO A 96 -16.60 5.39 15.13
CA PRO A 96 -16.91 3.95 15.15
C PRO A 96 -16.72 3.27 13.79
N ASP A 97 -17.11 3.93 12.70
CA ASP A 97 -16.95 3.41 11.34
C ASP A 97 -15.47 3.30 10.93
N GLU A 98 -14.64 4.27 11.33
CA GLU A 98 -13.19 4.21 11.12
C GLU A 98 -12.55 3.03 11.87
N VAL A 99 -12.96 2.82 13.13
CA VAL A 99 -12.49 1.70 13.96
C VAL A 99 -12.90 0.36 13.36
N GLU A 100 -14.18 0.20 12.98
CA GLU A 100 -14.67 -1.03 12.35
C GLU A 100 -13.90 -1.32 11.07
N TRP A 101 -13.74 -0.31 10.23
CA TRP A 101 -13.04 -0.45 8.97
C TRP A 101 -11.57 -0.82 9.15
N MET A 102 -10.82 -0.10 9.98
CA MET A 102 -9.40 -0.38 10.25
C MET A 102 -9.20 -1.76 10.90
N THR A 103 -10.12 -2.17 11.78
CA THR A 103 -10.11 -3.51 12.37
C THR A 103 -10.29 -4.58 11.30
N ARG A 104 -11.24 -4.39 10.38
CA ARG A 104 -11.50 -5.33 9.27
C ARG A 104 -10.33 -5.43 8.30
N GLU A 105 -9.60 -4.35 8.04
CA GLU A 105 -8.45 -4.35 7.14
C GLU A 105 -7.15 -4.84 7.84
N GLY A 106 -7.18 -5.10 9.16
CA GLY A 106 -6.05 -5.65 9.90
C GLY A 106 -5.02 -4.61 10.36
N ALA A 107 -5.44 -3.37 10.61
CA ALA A 107 -4.57 -2.38 11.26
C ALA A 107 -4.29 -2.79 12.71
N ASP A 108 -3.02 -2.84 13.11
CA ASP A 108 -2.63 -3.21 14.49
C ASP A 108 -2.92 -2.05 15.45
N LEU A 109 -2.58 -0.82 15.01
CA LEU A 109 -2.77 0.41 15.76
C LEU A 109 -3.22 1.51 14.81
N ALA A 110 -4.08 2.41 15.29
CA ALA A 110 -4.44 3.62 14.58
C ALA A 110 -4.64 4.77 15.54
N ASP A 111 -4.10 5.93 15.19
CA ASP A 111 -4.16 7.12 16.05
C ASP A 111 -4.27 8.39 15.22
N ARG A 112 -5.20 9.28 15.60
CA ARG A 112 -5.46 10.53 14.89
C ARG A 112 -5.18 11.72 15.81
N HIS A 113 -4.53 12.73 15.26
CA HIS A 113 -4.21 13.96 15.95
C HIS A 113 -4.64 15.17 15.13
N ARG A 114 -5.13 16.20 15.81
CA ARG A 114 -5.07 17.57 15.33
C ARG A 114 -3.67 18.10 15.59
N PHE A 115 -3.14 18.91 14.69
CA PHE A 115 -1.86 19.57 14.93
C PHE A 115 -1.89 21.07 14.62
N ASP A 116 -1.01 21.81 15.30
CA ASP A 116 -0.62 23.17 14.99
C ASP A 116 0.92 23.26 15.07
N TRP A 117 1.53 23.81 14.03
CA TRP A 117 2.97 23.97 13.91
C TRP A 117 3.30 25.22 13.09
N ASN A 118 3.91 26.23 13.73
CA ASN A 118 4.35 27.46 13.06
C ASN A 118 3.26 28.15 12.21
N GLY A 119 2.00 28.08 12.66
CA GLY A 119 0.85 28.66 11.94
C GLY A 119 0.27 27.77 10.84
N VAL A 120 0.87 26.60 10.60
CA VAL A 120 0.30 25.53 9.77
C VAL A 120 -0.52 24.61 10.68
N SER A 121 -1.74 24.31 10.29
CA SER A 121 -2.63 23.43 11.05
C SER A 121 -3.29 22.40 10.16
N GLY A 122 -3.72 21.31 10.79
CA GLY A 122 -4.31 20.21 10.06
C GLY A 122 -4.65 19.03 10.95
N SER A 123 -4.89 17.89 10.31
CA SER A 123 -5.03 16.60 10.98
C SER A 123 -4.01 15.62 10.43
N MET A 124 -3.53 14.73 11.29
CA MET A 124 -2.67 13.63 10.92
C MET A 124 -3.21 12.33 11.48
N ILE A 125 -3.02 11.24 10.73
CA ILE A 125 -3.36 9.90 11.17
C ILE A 125 -2.19 8.96 10.94
N PHE A 126 -1.90 8.15 11.95
CA PHE A 126 -0.89 7.12 11.93
C PHE A 126 -1.59 5.77 11.95
N VAL A 127 -1.34 4.92 10.95
CA VAL A 127 -1.89 3.56 10.90
C VAL A 127 -0.72 2.59 10.89
N THR A 128 -0.56 1.82 11.96
CA THR A 128 0.50 0.82 12.09
C THR A 128 -0.03 -0.55 11.73
N SER A 129 0.68 -1.28 10.87
CA SER A 129 0.34 -2.66 10.55
C SER A 129 1.52 -3.42 9.96
N ASN A 130 1.48 -4.74 10.18
CA ASN A 130 2.35 -5.71 9.55
C ASN A 130 1.76 -6.33 8.27
N THR A 131 0.51 -6.02 7.91
CA THR A 131 -0.13 -6.44 6.64
C THR A 131 -0.30 -5.24 5.71
N TRP A 132 -0.13 -5.46 4.41
CA TRP A 132 -0.35 -4.39 3.42
C TRP A 132 -1.83 -3.98 3.32
N ARG A 133 -2.75 -4.88 3.69
CA ARG A 133 -4.21 -4.69 3.55
C ARG A 133 -4.74 -3.57 4.43
N ALA A 134 -4.18 -3.45 5.64
CA ALA A 134 -4.50 -2.40 6.61
C ALA A 134 -4.20 -0.99 6.09
N HIS A 135 -3.25 -0.91 5.16
CA HIS A 135 -2.79 0.32 4.55
C HIS A 135 -3.42 0.48 3.17
N HIS A 136 -4.75 0.56 3.09
CA HIS A 136 -5.42 0.88 1.83
C HIS A 136 -4.77 2.10 1.16
N ARG A 137 -5.02 2.27 -0.16
CA ARG A 137 -4.60 3.47 -0.90
C ARG A 137 -5.01 4.73 -0.12
N PRO A 138 -4.09 5.54 0.41
CA PRO A 138 -4.40 6.63 1.33
C PRO A 138 -5.41 7.62 0.74
N GLU A 139 -5.41 7.74 -0.59
CA GLU A 139 -6.43 8.36 -1.41
C GLU A 139 -7.87 8.06 -0.97
N ARG A 140 -8.17 6.80 -0.65
CA ARG A 140 -9.51 6.35 -0.27
C ARG A 140 -10.01 6.95 1.04
N CYS A 141 -9.10 7.31 1.97
CA CYS A 141 -9.49 8.02 3.19
C CYS A 141 -10.13 9.38 2.87
N PHE A 142 -9.60 10.08 1.87
CA PHE A 142 -10.10 11.39 1.47
C PHE A 142 -11.43 11.28 0.73
N GLU A 143 -11.57 10.28 -0.15
CA GLU A 143 -12.81 10.00 -0.88
C GLU A 143 -14.00 9.71 0.04
N VAL A 144 -13.79 8.93 1.11
CA VAL A 144 -14.85 8.64 2.11
C VAL A 144 -15.29 9.91 2.86
N ARG A 145 -14.43 10.94 2.93
CA ARG A 145 -14.75 12.26 3.47
C ARG A 145 -15.37 13.21 2.43
N GLY A 146 -15.66 12.72 1.22
CA GLY A 146 -16.25 13.51 0.14
C GLY A 146 -15.24 14.40 -0.60
N LEU A 147 -13.94 14.17 -0.41
CA LEU A 147 -12.88 14.87 -1.13
C LEU A 147 -12.47 14.06 -2.36
N ALA A 148 -12.48 14.69 -3.54
CA ALA A 148 -12.00 14.09 -4.77
C ALA A 148 -10.51 14.38 -4.93
N ILE A 149 -9.74 13.39 -5.40
CA ILE A 149 -8.33 13.58 -5.73
C ILE A 149 -8.22 14.21 -7.11
N GLU A 150 -7.55 15.35 -7.18
CA GLU A 150 -7.32 16.06 -8.43
C GLU A 150 -5.94 15.76 -9.01
N ASP A 151 -4.93 15.66 -8.14
CA ASP A 151 -3.54 15.37 -8.51
C ASP A 151 -2.86 14.58 -7.39
N SER A 152 -1.89 13.75 -7.76
CA SER A 152 -1.11 12.92 -6.82
C SER A 152 0.28 12.68 -7.39
N GLN A 153 1.31 13.21 -6.73
CA GLN A 153 2.68 13.21 -7.24
C GLN A 153 3.70 12.88 -6.15
N PRO A 154 4.76 12.13 -6.48
CA PRO A 154 5.89 11.94 -5.56
C PRO A 154 6.62 13.27 -5.35
N HIS A 155 7.07 13.51 -4.12
CA HIS A 155 7.92 14.64 -3.76
C HIS A 155 9.03 14.17 -2.81
N LEU A 156 10.26 14.62 -3.06
CA LEU A 156 11.42 14.31 -2.23
C LEU A 156 11.69 15.50 -1.31
N VAL A 157 11.46 15.31 -0.01
CA VAL A 157 11.83 16.31 1.03
C VAL A 157 13.34 16.32 1.24
N GLY A 158 13.96 15.13 1.17
CA GLY A 158 15.39 14.89 1.23
C GLY A 158 15.79 13.73 0.31
N ALA A 159 17.07 13.35 0.32
CA ALA A 159 17.58 12.31 -0.58
C ALA A 159 16.95 10.92 -0.36
N ASP A 160 16.48 10.64 0.86
CA ASP A 160 15.95 9.38 1.35
C ASP A 160 14.53 9.50 1.91
N PHE A 161 13.86 10.64 1.68
CA PHE A 161 12.53 10.92 2.22
C PHE A 161 11.52 11.25 1.12
N PRO A 162 11.06 10.23 0.38
CA PRO A 162 9.93 10.37 -0.53
C PRO A 162 8.62 10.42 0.25
N LEU A 163 7.75 11.35 -0.14
CA LEU A 163 6.34 11.38 0.24
C LEU A 163 5.47 11.59 -1.00
N ARG A 164 4.20 11.22 -0.92
CA ARG A 164 3.20 11.57 -1.92
C ARG A 164 2.52 12.87 -1.52
N VAL A 165 2.46 13.83 -2.42
CA VAL A 165 1.62 15.03 -2.30
C VAL A 165 0.32 14.79 -3.05
N VAL A 166 -0.80 15.13 -2.43
CA VAL A 166 -2.15 14.95 -3.00
C VAL A 166 -2.90 16.27 -2.93
N SER A 167 -3.43 16.70 -4.07
CA SER A 167 -4.33 17.85 -4.17
C SER A 167 -5.78 17.37 -4.15
N LEU A 168 -6.60 17.97 -3.29
CA LEU A 168 -7.96 17.52 -3.00
C LEU A 168 -8.99 18.62 -3.32
N GLY A 169 -10.02 18.27 -4.07
CA GLY A 169 -11.16 19.13 -4.41
C GLY A 169 -12.45 18.66 -3.73
N ALA A 170 -13.46 19.53 -3.65
CA ALA A 170 -14.80 19.16 -3.20
C ALA A 170 -15.84 19.55 -4.27
N GLY A 171 -16.28 18.56 -5.05
CA GLY A 171 -17.24 18.78 -6.14
C GLY A 171 -16.67 19.63 -7.27
N GLU A 172 -17.38 20.70 -7.67
CA GLU A 172 -16.96 21.61 -8.75
C GLU A 172 -15.88 22.63 -8.33
N ARG A 173 -15.49 22.66 -7.05
CA ARG A 173 -14.43 23.55 -6.57
C ARG A 173 -13.08 22.86 -6.65
N HIS A 174 -12.18 23.48 -7.42
CA HIS A 174 -10.80 23.03 -7.55
C HIS A 174 -9.97 23.30 -6.30
N SER A 175 -9.16 22.30 -5.92
CA SER A 175 -8.06 22.30 -4.94
C SER A 175 -8.33 23.13 -3.67
N LEU A 176 -9.18 22.60 -2.78
CA LEU A 176 -9.48 23.22 -1.49
C LEU A 176 -8.55 22.76 -0.37
N TYR A 177 -7.98 21.56 -0.51
CA TYR A 177 -7.11 20.98 0.50
C TYR A 177 -5.89 20.37 -0.15
N SER A 178 -4.83 20.27 0.64
CA SER A 178 -3.64 19.53 0.29
C SER A 178 -3.38 18.49 1.37
N ALA A 179 -2.80 17.37 0.95
CA ALA A 179 -2.44 16.30 1.85
C ALA A 179 -1.08 15.71 1.46
N VAL A 180 -0.42 15.10 2.42
CA VAL A 180 0.76 14.26 2.17
C VAL A 180 0.62 12.92 2.84
N TYR A 181 1.24 11.90 2.26
CA TYR A 181 1.40 10.64 2.94
C TYR A 181 2.71 9.95 2.59
N TRP A 182 3.17 9.08 3.48
CA TRP A 182 4.24 8.13 3.24
C TRP A 182 4.07 6.90 4.12
N TYR A 183 4.84 5.86 3.82
CA TYR A 183 5.00 4.68 4.63
C TYR A 183 6.39 4.68 5.24
N GLN A 184 6.47 4.31 6.52
CA GLN A 184 7.74 4.22 7.23
C GLN A 184 7.84 2.92 8.02
N SER A 185 8.94 2.19 7.85
CA SER A 185 9.41 1.14 8.75
C SER A 185 10.57 1.67 9.60
N ALA A 186 11.20 0.80 10.39
CA ALA A 186 12.31 1.20 11.27
C ALA A 186 13.51 1.77 10.48
N ASP A 187 13.80 1.22 9.30
CA ASP A 187 14.99 1.54 8.51
C ASP A 187 14.71 2.16 7.14
N ARG A 188 13.43 2.35 6.78
CA ARG A 188 13.05 2.80 5.43
C ARG A 188 11.81 3.68 5.40
N VAL A 189 11.83 4.62 4.45
CA VAL A 189 10.68 5.45 4.08
C VAL A 189 10.36 5.24 2.59
N THR A 190 9.08 5.18 2.23
CA THR A 190 8.63 5.05 0.84
C THR A 190 7.25 5.69 0.65
N ASP A 191 6.99 6.26 -0.53
CA ASP A 191 5.64 6.63 -0.98
C ASP A 191 5.03 5.56 -1.91
N ASP A 192 5.79 4.51 -2.20
CA ASP A 192 5.40 3.42 -3.10
C ASP A 192 4.69 2.30 -2.34
N TYR A 193 3.41 2.14 -2.68
CA TYR A 193 2.57 1.09 -2.15
C TYR A 193 3.03 -0.33 -2.52
N ALA A 194 3.67 -0.53 -3.68
CA ALA A 194 4.12 -1.86 -4.09
C ALA A 194 5.22 -2.39 -3.16
N THR A 195 6.07 -1.52 -2.64
CA THR A 195 7.09 -1.86 -1.64
C THR A 195 6.48 -2.55 -0.41
N ARG A 196 5.28 -2.12 0.02
CA ARG A 196 4.56 -2.71 1.17
C ARG A 196 4.01 -4.10 0.85
N ILE A 197 3.48 -4.31 -0.35
CA ILE A 197 2.99 -5.62 -0.80
C ILE A 197 4.14 -6.63 -0.76
N TRP A 198 5.32 -6.26 -1.29
CA TRP A 198 6.49 -7.12 -1.25
C TRP A 198 6.99 -7.38 0.17
N ALA A 199 6.93 -6.37 1.05
CA ALA A 199 7.30 -6.53 2.46
C ALA A 199 6.39 -7.51 3.22
N ASP A 200 5.08 -7.54 2.95
CA ASP A 200 4.18 -8.52 3.57
C ASP A 200 4.36 -9.95 3.02
N LEU A 201 4.74 -10.08 1.73
CA LEU A 201 5.07 -11.37 1.12
C LEU A 201 6.39 -11.97 1.64
N SER A 202 7.21 -11.18 2.36
CA SER A 202 8.43 -11.66 2.99
C SER A 202 8.15 -12.71 4.08
N PRO A 203 9.08 -13.67 4.31
CA PRO A 203 9.00 -14.57 5.46
C PRO A 203 8.93 -13.83 6.80
N VAL A 204 9.64 -12.70 6.92
CA VAL A 204 9.62 -11.82 8.09
C VAL A 204 8.80 -10.59 7.75
N ARG A 205 7.66 -10.40 8.43
CA ARG A 205 6.84 -9.21 8.27
C ARG A 205 7.57 -8.01 8.84
N GLU A 206 7.69 -7.01 8.01
CA GLU A 206 8.12 -5.69 8.45
C GLU A 206 6.88 -4.92 8.91
N ARG A 207 6.99 -4.26 10.06
CA ARG A 207 5.97 -3.37 10.60
C ARG A 207 6.14 -2.00 9.99
N TRP A 208 5.03 -1.40 9.56
CA TRP A 208 5.07 -0.08 8.95
C TRP A 208 3.98 0.81 9.51
N VAL A 209 4.26 2.10 9.49
CA VAL A 209 3.32 3.17 9.79
C VAL A 209 3.01 3.90 8.49
N LEU A 210 1.74 3.92 8.11
CA LEU A 210 1.22 4.91 7.17
C LEU A 210 1.05 6.21 7.94
N VAL A 211 1.77 7.24 7.52
CA VAL A 211 1.59 8.61 8.02
C VAL A 211 0.82 9.37 6.95
N SER A 212 -0.35 9.89 7.30
CA SER A 212 -1.15 10.74 6.42
C SER A 212 -1.42 12.07 7.12
N VAL A 213 -1.18 13.18 6.42
CA VAL A 213 -1.40 14.54 6.91
C VAL A 213 -2.34 15.25 5.95
N LEU A 214 -3.39 15.88 6.48
CA LEU A 214 -4.32 16.74 5.78
C LEU A 214 -4.19 18.15 6.34
N PHE A 215 -3.83 19.11 5.49
CA PHE A 215 -3.73 20.53 5.85
C PHE A 215 -5.11 21.19 5.80
N ASP A 216 -5.35 22.15 6.70
CA ASP A 216 -6.63 22.89 6.71
C ASP A 216 -6.72 23.97 5.65
N ASP A 217 -5.58 24.58 5.34
CA ASP A 217 -5.44 25.64 4.35
C ASP A 217 -4.78 25.11 3.07
N VAL A 218 -4.83 25.93 2.01
CA VAL A 218 -4.21 25.63 0.70
C VAL A 218 -2.70 25.92 0.75
N ASP A 219 -2.03 25.38 1.77
CA ASP A 219 -0.58 25.41 1.85
C ASP A 219 0.00 24.48 0.77
N ASP A 220 1.06 24.91 0.09
CA ASP A 220 1.81 24.04 -0.82
C ASP A 220 2.63 23.05 0.00
N PRO A 221 2.30 21.74 0.00
CA PRO A 221 3.03 20.76 0.80
C PRO A 221 4.48 20.54 0.34
N ARG A 222 4.85 21.13 -0.81
CA ARG A 222 6.21 21.09 -1.36
C ARG A 222 7.05 22.29 -0.92
N SER A 223 6.47 23.19 -0.12
CA SER A 223 7.21 24.34 0.40
C SER A 223 8.41 23.84 1.25
N PRO A 224 9.63 24.36 1.01
CA PRO A 224 10.79 24.03 1.84
C PRO A 224 10.57 24.34 3.33
N GLU A 225 9.64 25.23 3.66
CA GLU A 225 9.28 25.58 5.03
C GLU A 225 8.61 24.42 5.79
N LEU A 226 8.00 23.46 5.09
CA LEU A 226 7.38 22.26 5.69
C LEU A 226 8.35 21.09 5.86
N ALA A 227 9.55 21.15 5.27
CA ALA A 227 10.54 20.07 5.41
C ALA A 227 10.89 19.76 6.87
N PRO A 228 11.09 20.75 7.78
CA PRO A 228 11.32 20.46 9.19
C PRO A 228 10.12 19.80 9.89
N PHE A 229 8.89 20.11 9.48
CA PHE A 229 7.68 19.47 10.00
C PHE A 229 7.64 17.98 9.63
N TYR A 230 7.91 17.64 8.37
CA TYR A 230 7.96 16.24 7.95
C TYR A 230 9.06 15.47 8.67
N GLU A 231 10.22 16.09 8.89
CA GLU A 231 11.31 15.47 9.63
C GLU A 231 10.95 15.20 11.10
N ILE A 232 10.23 16.10 11.76
CA ILE A 232 9.70 15.89 13.11
C ILE A 232 8.80 14.65 13.15
N LEU A 233 7.88 14.52 12.18
CA LEU A 233 6.99 13.36 12.10
C LEU A 233 7.77 12.07 11.84
N ARG A 234 8.72 12.10 10.89
CA ARG A 234 9.60 10.96 10.58
C ARG A 234 10.36 10.47 11.81
N GLN A 235 10.96 11.38 12.57
CA GLN A 235 11.71 11.05 13.79
C GLN A 235 10.80 10.54 14.92
N SER A 236 9.59 11.09 15.04
CA SER A 236 8.61 10.63 16.01
C SER A 236 8.18 9.19 15.70
N VAL A 237 7.96 8.87 14.42
CA VAL A 237 7.64 7.51 13.98
C VAL A 237 8.81 6.55 14.19
N ALA A 238 10.03 6.95 13.84
CA ALA A 238 11.22 6.11 14.01
C ALA A 238 11.42 5.72 15.49
N ARG A 239 11.33 6.69 16.41
CA ARG A 239 11.47 6.43 17.85
C ARG A 239 10.41 5.50 18.40
N THR A 240 9.18 5.58 17.90
CA THR A 240 8.11 4.64 18.29
C THR A 240 8.40 3.23 17.78
N LEU A 241 8.84 3.09 16.53
CA LEU A 241 9.18 1.79 15.94
C LEU A 241 10.41 1.13 16.59
N ASP A 242 11.37 1.92 17.07
CA ASP A 242 12.57 1.42 17.77
C ASP A 242 12.29 0.98 19.22
N ALA A 243 11.17 1.44 19.81
CA ALA A 243 10.81 1.14 21.20
C ALA A 243 10.00 -0.15 21.37
N GLU A 244 9.51 -0.74 20.26
CA GLU A 244 8.77 -2.01 20.20
C GLU A 244 9.70 -3.22 20.02
#